data_AF-A4CH81-F1
#
_entry.id   AF-A4CH81-F1
#
_cell.length_a   1.000
_cell.length_b   1.000
_cell.length_c   1.000
_cell.angle_alpha   90.00
_cell.angle_beta   90.00
_cell.angle_gamma   90.00
#
_symmetry.space_group_name_H-M   'P 1'
#
loop_
_entity.id
_entity.type
_entity.pdbx_description
1 polymer ?
#
loop_
_entity_poly.entity_id
_entity_poly.type
_entity_poly.pdbx_seq_one_letter_code
_entity_poly.pdbx_strand_id
1 'polypeptide(L)'
;MSTGNQFADLKKEEGNQYLVLNTTFKNTDDESRMIMDGEVLINYNGKEYLFDKSETVMLEGWGLMLDQINPLTSKTTNLVYKIPSEITGPAYYRPGRSNSDDLIVIGNIQ
;
A
#
# COMPACT_ATOMS: atom_id res chain seq x y z
N MET A 1 13.59 10.92 6.88
CA MET A 1 14.56 9.99 7.50
C MET A 1 15.55 9.63 6.43
N SER A 2 16.84 9.61 6.73
CA SER A 2 17.88 9.29 5.73
C SER A 2 18.42 7.91 6.03
N THR A 3 18.24 6.96 5.11
CA THR A 3 18.72 5.58 5.27
C THR A 3 20.13 5.37 4.71
N GLY A 4 20.81 6.43 4.25
CA GLY A 4 22.16 6.32 3.67
C GLY A 4 22.22 5.57 2.33
N ASN A 5 21.06 5.33 1.69
CA ASN A 5 20.95 4.69 0.39
C ASN A 5 20.05 5.56 -0.52
N GLN A 6 20.67 6.25 -1.47
CA GLN A 6 20.01 7.21 -2.38
C GLN A 6 18.92 6.60 -3.27
N PHE A 7 18.82 5.27 -3.33
CA PHE A 7 17.77 4.53 -4.03
C PHE A 7 16.57 4.14 -3.15
N ALA A 8 16.69 4.33 -1.82
CA ALA A 8 15.66 4.01 -0.83
C ALA A 8 14.94 5.25 -0.28
N ASP A 9 15.52 6.44 -0.45
CA ASP A 9 14.93 7.67 0.06
C ASP A 9 13.82 8.14 -0.90
N LEU A 10 12.56 7.89 -0.53
CA LEU A 10 11.42 8.60 -1.11
C LEU A 10 11.70 10.10 -1.00
N LYS A 11 11.78 10.78 -2.15
CA LYS A 11 12.04 12.22 -2.16
C LYS A 11 10.90 12.90 -1.43
N LYS A 12 11.25 13.77 -0.48
CA LYS A 12 10.28 14.66 0.15
C LYS A 12 9.72 15.55 -0.95
N GLU A 13 8.42 15.45 -1.19
CA GLU A 13 7.66 16.33 -2.06
C GLU A 13 6.83 17.26 -1.16
N GLU A 14 6.99 18.57 -1.30
CA GLU A 14 6.18 19.52 -0.53
C GLU A 14 4.68 19.34 -0.86
N GLY A 15 3.85 19.42 0.18
CA GLY A 15 2.40 19.18 0.05
C GLY A 15 1.98 17.72 0.05
N ASN A 16 2.92 16.77 0.18
CA ASN A 16 2.63 15.33 0.24
C ASN A 16 3.17 14.68 1.52
N GLN A 17 2.47 13.64 1.94
CA GLN A 17 2.89 12.66 2.93
C GLN A 17 2.85 11.24 2.34
N TYR A 18 3.55 10.31 2.98
CA TYR A 18 3.61 8.93 2.53
C TYR A 18 3.03 8.00 3.61
N LEU A 19 1.99 7.26 3.25
CA LEU A 19 1.49 6.16 4.05
C LEU A 19 2.26 4.90 3.67
N VAL A 20 2.92 4.29 4.65
CA VAL A 20 3.64 3.03 4.47
C VAL A 20 2.85 1.91 5.16
N LEU A 21 2.42 0.92 4.39
CA LEU A 21 1.72 -0.26 4.87
C LEU A 21 2.65 -1.47 4.83
N ASN A 22 3.04 -1.98 6.00
CA ASN A 22 3.70 -3.28 6.09
C ASN A 22 2.65 -4.38 5.98
N THR A 23 2.67 -5.11 4.86
CA THR A 23 1.58 -6.00 4.45
C THR A 23 2.11 -7.40 4.20
N THR A 24 1.39 -8.41 4.70
CA THR A 24 1.68 -9.82 4.41
C THR A 24 0.56 -10.42 3.57
N PHE A 25 0.90 -10.92 2.39
CA PHE A 25 0.01 -11.63 1.49
C PHE A 25 0.24 -13.13 1.62
N LYS A 26 -0.84 -13.91 1.75
CA LYS A 26 -0.78 -15.38 1.76
C LYS A 26 -1.61 -15.93 0.61
N ASN A 27 -1.03 -16.85 -0.16
CA ASN A 27 -1.79 -17.57 -1.17
C ASN A 27 -2.54 -18.72 -0.50
N THR A 28 -3.86 -18.64 -0.45
CA THR A 28 -4.72 -19.71 0.06
C THR A 28 -5.30 -20.59 -1.04
N ASP A 29 -4.91 -20.36 -2.30
CA ASP A 29 -5.34 -21.09 -3.47
C ASP A 29 -4.46 -22.33 -3.74
N ASP A 30 -4.86 -23.15 -4.72
CA ASP A 30 -4.15 -24.37 -5.13
C ASP A 30 -3.16 -24.18 -6.29
N GLU A 31 -3.14 -22.98 -6.88
CA GLU A 31 -2.18 -22.57 -7.91
C GLU A 31 -1.50 -21.23 -7.59
N SER A 32 -0.43 -20.88 -8.32
CA SER A 32 0.28 -19.61 -8.11
C SER A 32 -0.63 -18.41 -8.43
N ARG A 33 -0.47 -17.34 -7.65
CA ARG A 33 -1.27 -16.12 -7.78
C ARG A 33 -0.39 -14.89 -7.86
N MET A 34 -0.68 -14.02 -8.84
CA MET A 34 -0.15 -12.67 -8.87
C MET A 34 -0.76 -11.85 -7.74
N ILE A 35 0.11 -11.16 -6.99
CA ILE A 35 -0.30 -10.22 -5.94
C ILE A 35 -0.48 -8.84 -6.55
N MET A 36 -1.50 -8.11 -6.12
CA MET A 36 -1.76 -6.73 -6.53
C MET A 36 -1.71 -5.81 -5.30
N ASP A 37 -1.20 -4.60 -5.49
CA ASP A 37 -0.92 -3.64 -4.41
C ASP A 37 -2.19 -3.25 -3.64
N GLY A 38 -3.37 -3.29 -4.27
CA GLY A 38 -4.60 -2.82 -3.64
C GLY A 38 -4.64 -1.30 -3.54
N GLU A 39 -5.59 -0.78 -2.77
CA GLU A 39 -5.88 0.65 -2.73
C GLU A 39 -6.24 1.14 -1.33
N VAL A 40 -5.93 2.41 -1.10
CA VAL A 40 -6.25 3.10 0.15
C VAL A 40 -7.46 4.01 -0.08
N LEU A 41 -8.47 3.87 0.77
CA LEU A 41 -9.69 4.67 0.75
C LEU A 41 -9.64 5.62 1.94
N ILE A 42 -9.80 6.91 1.72
CA ILE A 42 -9.80 7.93 2.78
C ILE A 42 -11.08 8.75 2.68
N ASN A 43 -11.85 8.80 3.77
CA ASN A 43 -12.98 9.71 3.87
C ASN A 43 -12.50 11.09 4.32
N TYR A 44 -12.58 12.07 3.42
CA TYR A 44 -12.17 13.45 3.66
C TYR A 44 -13.29 14.41 3.25
N ASN A 45 -13.71 15.28 4.18
CA ASN A 45 -14.80 16.24 3.98
C ASN A 45 -16.10 15.61 3.45
N GLY A 46 -16.43 14.40 3.92
CA GLY A 46 -17.65 13.68 3.53
C GLY A 46 -17.60 13.03 2.14
N LYS A 47 -16.44 13.05 1.47
CA LYS A 47 -16.20 12.36 0.21
C LYS A 47 -15.12 11.29 0.40
N GLU A 48 -15.32 10.15 -0.24
CA GLU A 48 -14.29 9.10 -0.31
C GLU A 48 -13.32 9.39 -1.46
N TYR A 49 -12.03 9.33 -1.15
CA TYR A 49 -10.94 9.44 -2.10
C TYR A 49 -10.21 8.10 -2.19
N LEU A 50 -9.91 7.71 -3.42
CA LEU A 50 -9.25 6.45 -3.74
C LEU A 50 -7.80 6.70 -4.15
N PHE A 51 -6.88 6.01 -3.48
CA PHE A 51 -5.46 6.00 -3.79
C PHE A 51 -5.10 4.58 -4.23
N ASP A 52 -5.21 4.33 -5.53
CA ASP A 52 -5.05 3.02 -6.19
C ASP A 52 -3.65 2.81 -6.79
N LYS A 53 -2.78 3.81 -6.66
CA LYS A 53 -1.40 3.78 -7.14
C LYS A 53 -0.42 3.83 -5.97
N SER A 54 0.28 2.72 -5.73
CA SER A 54 1.44 2.71 -4.85
C SER A 54 2.69 3.27 -5.56
N GLU A 55 3.57 3.88 -4.79
CA GLU A 55 4.89 4.34 -5.24
C GLU A 55 5.85 3.16 -5.32
N THR A 56 6.65 3.14 -6.38
CA THR A 56 7.72 2.14 -6.54
C THR A 56 8.95 2.57 -5.76
N VAL A 57 9.34 1.77 -4.77
CA VAL A 57 10.60 1.95 -4.03
C VAL A 57 11.57 0.84 -4.45
N MET A 58 12.73 1.22 -4.98
CA MET A 58 13.75 0.30 -5.49
C MET A 58 14.65 -0.22 -4.35
N LEU A 59 14.03 -0.75 -3.30
CA LEU A 59 14.69 -1.35 -2.15
C LEU A 59 14.12 -2.75 -1.90
N GLU A 60 14.96 -3.69 -1.48
CA GLU A 60 14.53 -5.04 -1.14
C GLU A 60 13.47 -5.01 -0.03
N GLY A 61 12.39 -5.78 -0.22
CA GLY A 61 11.25 -5.81 0.72
C GLY A 61 10.22 -4.69 0.52
N TRP A 62 10.29 -3.94 -0.59
CA TRP A 62 9.33 -2.89 -0.93
C TRP A 62 8.65 -3.15 -2.27
N GLY A 63 7.34 -2.90 -2.31
CA GLY A 63 6.49 -3.15 -3.48
C GLY A 63 6.31 -4.63 -3.80
N LEU A 64 5.52 -4.89 -4.85
CA LEU A 64 5.21 -6.23 -5.32
C LEU A 64 5.79 -6.57 -6.70
N MET A 65 6.24 -5.61 -7.51
CA MET A 65 6.92 -5.83 -8.80
C MET A 65 6.38 -7.01 -9.67
N LEU A 66 5.05 -7.15 -9.81
CA LEU A 66 4.40 -8.26 -10.53
C LEU A 66 4.68 -9.67 -9.97
N ASP A 67 5.00 -9.76 -8.68
CA ASP A 67 5.32 -11.02 -8.02
C ASP A 67 4.15 -11.99 -8.01
N GLN A 68 4.54 -13.26 -8.10
CA GLN A 68 3.64 -14.39 -7.92
C GLN A 68 4.05 -15.16 -6.68
N ILE A 69 3.06 -15.60 -5.91
CA ILE A 69 3.25 -16.48 -4.76
C ILE A 69 2.65 -17.86 -5.05
N ASN A 70 3.45 -18.89 -4.81
CA ASN A 70 3.00 -20.29 -4.89
C ASN A 70 1.95 -20.62 -3.80
N PRO A 71 1.19 -21.71 -3.96
CA PRO A 71 0.23 -22.16 -2.96
C PRO A 71 0.81 -22.22 -1.54
N LEU A 72 0.04 -21.74 -0.57
CA LEU A 72 0.35 -21.74 0.87
C LEU A 72 1.59 -20.95 1.30
N THR A 73 2.29 -20.27 0.39
CA THR A 73 3.40 -19.38 0.74
C THR A 73 2.91 -17.99 1.12
N SER A 74 3.78 -17.19 1.72
CA SER A 74 3.49 -15.81 2.08
C SER A 74 4.63 -14.88 1.70
N LYS A 75 4.27 -13.63 1.40
CA LYS A 75 5.21 -12.56 1.12
C LYS A 75 4.86 -11.36 1.99
N THR A 76 5.86 -10.84 2.70
CA THR A 76 5.75 -9.56 3.41
C THR A 76 6.46 -8.49 2.59
N THR A 77 5.82 -7.33 2.44
CA THR A 77 6.39 -6.18 1.74
C THR A 77 5.87 -4.87 2.36
N ASN A 78 6.57 -3.78 2.09
CA ASN A 78 6.07 -2.43 2.33
C ASN A 78 5.43 -1.87 1.06
N LEU A 79 4.17 -1.47 1.15
CA LEU A 79 3.48 -0.67 0.15
C LEU A 79 3.51 0.80 0.56
N VAL A 80 3.65 1.69 -0.42
CA VAL A 80 3.76 3.13 -0.17
C VAL A 80 2.71 3.85 -0.98
N TYR A 81 1.89 4.67 -0.34
CA TYR A 81 0.91 5.51 -1.01
C TYR A 81 1.24 6.97 -0.75
N LYS A 82 1.28 7.77 -1.83
CA LYS A 82 1.45 9.22 -1.73
C LYS A 82 0.09 9.88 -1.51
N ILE A 83 -0.02 10.62 -0.42
CA ILE A 83 -1.26 11.27 0.00
C ILE A 83 -0.99 12.77 0.14
N PRO A 84 -1.81 13.66 -0.44
CA PRO A 84 -1.73 15.10 -0.17
C PRO A 84 -1.82 15.39 1.33
N SER A 85 -0.94 16.25 1.84
CA SER A 85 -0.88 16.57 3.28
C SER A 85 -2.15 17.22 3.83
N GLU A 86 -3.01 17.76 2.96
CA GLU A 86 -4.33 18.30 3.36
C GLU A 86 -5.38 17.23 3.63
N ILE A 87 -5.18 16.01 3.11
CA ILE A 87 -6.11 14.90 3.27
C ILE A 87 -5.84 14.22 4.61
N THR A 88 -6.87 14.23 5.45
CA THR A 88 -6.89 13.63 6.79
C THR A 88 -8.19 12.89 6.99
N GLY A 89 -8.25 12.00 7.98
CA GLY A 89 -9.46 11.28 8.35
C GLY A 89 -9.35 9.76 8.27
N PRO A 90 -10.47 9.05 8.43
CA PRO A 90 -10.49 7.59 8.47
C PRO A 90 -10.03 6.99 7.16
N ALA A 91 -9.11 6.02 7.26
CA ALA A 91 -8.52 5.32 6.15
C ALA A 91 -8.71 3.81 6.26
N TYR A 92 -8.94 3.20 5.10
CA TYR A 92 -9.11 1.77 4.91
C TYR A 92 -8.19 1.30 3.80
N TYR A 93 -7.71 0.07 3.91
CA TYR A 93 -6.99 -0.62 2.86
C TYR A 93 -7.89 -1.69 2.27
N ARG A 94 -8.06 -1.69 0.95
CA ARG A 94 -8.72 -2.77 0.23
C ARG A 94 -7.65 -3.59 -0.50
N PRO A 95 -7.42 -4.86 -0.12
CA PRO A 95 -6.46 -5.70 -0.80
C PRO A 95 -6.76 -5.84 -2.29
N GLY A 96 -5.72 -5.91 -3.12
CA GLY A 96 -5.91 -6.12 -4.55
C GLY A 96 -6.66 -7.41 -4.85
N ARG A 97 -7.61 -7.36 -5.80
CA ARG A 97 -8.50 -8.48 -6.21
C ARG A 97 -9.48 -8.97 -5.12
N SER A 98 -9.65 -8.23 -4.03
CA SER A 98 -10.71 -8.49 -3.05
C SER A 98 -12.06 -7.91 -3.49
N ASN A 99 -13.13 -8.24 -2.79
CA ASN A 99 -14.45 -7.64 -3.03
C ASN A 99 -14.48 -6.19 -2.53
N SER A 100 -15.45 -5.40 -2.98
CA SER A 100 -15.59 -3.99 -2.58
C SER A 100 -15.66 -3.79 -1.08
N ASP A 101 -16.19 -4.78 -0.36
CA ASP A 101 -16.53 -4.71 1.06
C ASP A 101 -15.43 -5.32 1.95
N ASP A 102 -14.38 -5.91 1.34
CA ASP A 102 -13.24 -6.50 2.05
C ASP A 102 -12.24 -5.41 2.48
N LEU A 103 -12.67 -4.59 3.45
CA LEU A 103 -11.90 -3.44 3.94
C LEU A 103 -11.17 -3.76 5.24
N ILE A 104 -9.88 -3.39 5.29
CA ILE A 104 -9.04 -3.43 6.48
C ILE A 104 -8.91 -2.00 7.03
N VAL A 105 -9.28 -1.80 8.30
CA VAL A 105 -9.14 -0.49 8.97
C VAL A 105 -7.65 -0.19 9.18
N ILE A 106 -7.16 0.92 8.63
CA ILE A 106 -5.78 1.41 8.83
C ILE A 106 -5.72 2.34 10.04
N GLY A 107 -6.77 3.14 10.25
CA GLY A 107 -6.84 4.18 11.29
C GLY A 107 -7.11 5.55 10.69
N ASN A 108 -6.67 6.61 11.34
CA ASN A 108 -6.83 7.98 10.85
C ASN A 108 -5.51 8.52 10.29
N ILE A 109 -5.55 9.14 9.11
CA ILE A 109 -4.47 9.96 8.58
C ILE A 109 -4.50 11.34 9.26
N GLN A 110 -3.33 11.83 9.68
CA GLN A 110 -3.13 13.07 10.43
C GLN A 110 -2.17 14.02 9.70
#